data_AF-A0A7K0PFZ6-F1
#
_entry.id   AF-A0A7K0PFZ6-F1
#
_cell.length_a   1.000
_cell.length_b   1.000
_cell.length_c   1.000
_cell.angle_alpha   90.00
_cell.angle_beta   90.00
_cell.angle_gamma   90.00
#
_symmetry.space_group_name_H-M   'P 1'
#
loop_
_entity.id
_entity.type
_entity.pdbx_description
1 polymer ?
#
loop_
_entity_poly.entity_id
_entity_poly.type
_entity_poly.pdbx_seq_one_letter_code
_entity_poly.pdbx_strand_id
1 'polypeptide(L)'
;MELERVRDRVGSLPAVWVLLAFYVLAGALAATVSDDTFEWASWIVVALLATYCITRRADGWNVFLIAAAPNALAALLHRAVGAPIWLGFLLIPVALLLVRTYDQPSRIHETPGPAAAG
;
A
#
# COMPACT_ATOMS: atom_id res chain seq x y z
N MET A 1 8.98 12.96 -21.51
CA MET A 1 10.17 12.07 -21.48
C MET A 1 10.81 11.86 -20.11
N GLU A 2 11.27 12.87 -19.36
CA GLU A 2 11.85 12.61 -18.02
C GLU A 2 10.81 12.28 -16.94
N LEU A 3 9.69 13.01 -16.93
CA LEU A 3 8.58 12.76 -16.00
C LEU A 3 7.97 11.36 -16.15
N GLU A 4 7.87 10.84 -17.37
CA GLU A 4 7.39 9.48 -17.63
C GLU A 4 8.36 8.42 -17.11
N ARG A 5 9.67 8.64 -17.28
CA ARG A 5 10.70 7.75 -16.72
C ARG A 5 10.66 7.72 -15.20
N VAL A 6 10.45 8.86 -14.55
CA VAL A 6 10.30 8.94 -13.09
C VAL A 6 9.02 8.21 -12.65
N ARG A 7 7.90 8.45 -13.34
CA ARG A 7 6.63 7.76 -13.06
C ARG A 7 6.78 6.24 -13.16
N ASP A 8 7.41 5.76 -14.23
CA ASP A 8 7.60 4.33 -14.46
C ASP A 8 8.57 3.70 -13.45
N ARG A 9 9.61 4.44 -13.03
CA ARG A 9 10.51 4.00 -11.94
C ARG A 9 9.80 3.91 -10.60
N VAL A 10 8.97 4.89 -10.26
CA VAL A 10 8.22 4.89 -8.99
C VAL A 10 7.16 3.80 -9.01
N GLY A 11 6.40 3.67 -10.09
CA GLY A 11 5.35 2.66 -10.25
C GLY A 11 5.86 1.22 -10.36
N SER A 12 7.17 1.01 -10.59
CA SER A 12 7.81 -0.32 -10.61
C SER A 12 8.44 -0.73 -9.28
N LEU A 13 8.42 0.13 -8.26
CA LEU A 13 8.87 -0.23 -6.92
C LEU A 13 7.99 -1.35 -6.35
N PRO A 14 8.57 -2.38 -5.68
CA PRO A 14 7.79 -3.42 -5.03
C PRO A 14 6.88 -2.82 -3.95
N ALA A 15 5.59 -3.12 -4.01
CA ALA A 15 4.58 -2.62 -3.11
C ALA A 15 4.86 -3.02 -1.65
N VAL A 16 5.46 -4.20 -1.42
CA VAL A 16 5.86 -4.63 -0.08
C VAL A 16 6.79 -3.60 0.58
N TRP A 17 7.80 -3.11 -0.13
CA TRP A 17 8.75 -2.13 0.42
C TRP A 17 8.11 -0.77 0.64
N VAL A 18 7.22 -0.36 -0.28
CA VAL A 18 6.48 0.91 -0.15
C VAL A 18 5.53 0.87 1.04
N LEU A 19 4.78 -0.22 1.23
CA LEU A 19 3.90 -0.39 2.39
C LEU A 19 4.67 -0.48 3.70
N LEU A 20 5.81 -1.19 3.71
CA LEU A 20 6.66 -1.24 4.87
C LEU A 20 7.15 0.17 5.26
N ALA A 21 7.65 0.94 4.29
CA ALA A 21 8.08 2.31 4.51
C ALA A 21 6.92 3.19 5.02
N PHE A 22 5.73 3.04 4.43
CA PHE A 22 4.52 3.74 4.87
C PHE A 22 4.20 3.46 6.34
N TYR A 23 4.17 2.20 6.78
CA TYR A 23 3.88 1.87 8.18
C TYR A 23 4.98 2.34 9.14
N VAL A 24 6.25 2.27 8.75
CA VAL A 24 7.37 2.79 9.55
C VAL A 24 7.26 4.31 9.70
N LEU A 25 6.97 5.03 8.62
CA LEU A 25 6.78 6.48 8.64
C LEU A 25 5.58 6.87 9.50
N ALA A 26 4.43 6.21 9.31
CA ALA A 26 3.23 6.48 10.10
C ALA A 26 3.47 6.22 11.60
N GLY A 27 4.15 5.10 11.93
CA GLY A 27 4.52 4.79 13.32
C GLY A 27 5.52 5.79 13.91
N ALA A 28 6.52 6.22 13.14
CA ALA A 28 7.49 7.22 13.57
C ALA A 28 6.83 8.58 13.81
N LEU A 29 5.92 9.01 12.93
CA LEU A 29 5.14 10.24 13.11
C LEU A 29 4.29 10.18 14.37
N ALA A 30 3.59 9.06 14.59
CA ALA A 30 2.78 8.87 15.79
C ALA A 30 3.61 8.91 17.09
N ALA A 31 4.90 8.56 17.03
CA ALA A 31 5.78 8.54 18.21
C ALA A 31 6.52 9.86 18.47
N THR A 32 6.68 10.72 17.46
CA THR A 32 7.61 11.87 17.53
C THR A 32 6.95 13.23 17.36
N VAL A 33 5.73 13.28 16.82
CA VAL A 33 5.06 14.52 16.41
C VAL A 33 3.91 14.85 17.37
N SER A 34 3.72 16.14 17.67
CA SER A 34 2.58 16.62 18.47
C SER A 34 1.25 16.46 17.72
N ASP A 35 0.14 16.34 18.46
CA ASP A 35 -1.18 16.03 17.90
C ASP A 35 -1.58 16.96 16.72
N ASP A 36 -1.33 18.27 16.83
CA ASP A 36 -1.67 19.25 15.78
C ASP A 36 -0.86 19.05 14.49
N THR A 37 0.41 18.65 14.60
CA THR A 37 1.27 18.41 13.43
C THR A 37 1.09 17.00 12.89
N PHE A 38 0.65 16.07 13.74
CA PHE A 38 0.39 14.69 13.37
C PHE A 38 -0.73 14.57 12.34
N GLU A 39 -1.79 15.37 12.45
CA GLU A 39 -2.89 15.36 11.47
C GLU A 39 -2.39 15.72 10.07
N TRP A 40 -1.69 16.85 9.93
CA TRP A 40 -1.13 17.29 8.65
C TRP A 40 -0.10 16.32 8.09
N ALA A 41 0.81 15.82 8.94
CA ALA A 41 1.82 14.86 8.51
C ALA A 41 1.19 13.54 8.05
N SER A 42 0.13 13.08 8.71
CA SER A 42 -0.61 11.88 8.32
C SER A 42 -1.26 12.03 6.94
N TRP A 43 -1.88 13.17 6.67
CA TRP A 43 -2.45 13.47 5.34
C TRP A 43 -1.39 13.45 4.24
N ILE A 44 -0.20 14.00 4.50
CA ILE A 44 0.92 13.97 3.55
C ILE A 44 1.35 12.53 3.26
N VAL A 45 1.51 11.69 4.29
CA VAL A 45 1.92 10.30 4.12
C VAL A 45 0.87 9.48 3.35
N VAL A 46 -0.42 9.70 3.61
CA VAL A 46 -1.51 9.09 2.84
C VAL A 46 -1.51 9.57 1.39
N ALA A 47 -1.29 10.86 1.15
CA ALA A 47 -1.22 11.42 -0.20
C ALA A 47 -0.03 10.86 -1.01
N LEU A 48 1.12 10.64 -0.36
CA LEU A 48 2.27 9.98 -0.98
C LEU A 48 1.96 8.53 -1.38
N LEU A 49 1.31 7.77 -0.49
CA LEU A 49 0.88 6.40 -0.81
C LEU A 49 -0.13 6.39 -1.96
N ALA A 50 -1.14 7.28 -1.93
CA ALA A 50 -2.13 7.40 -3.00
C ALA A 50 -1.46 7.76 -4.33
N THR A 51 -0.49 8.68 -4.32
CA THR A 51 0.29 9.06 -5.51
C THR A 51 1.04 7.85 -6.07
N TYR A 52 1.72 7.09 -5.21
CA TYR A 52 2.38 5.84 -5.63
C TYR A 52 1.37 4.87 -6.28
N CYS A 53 0.23 4.64 -5.64
CA CYS A 53 -0.83 3.76 -6.15
C CYS A 53 -1.37 4.23 -7.51
N ILE A 54 -1.51 5.53 -7.74
CA ILE A 54 -1.91 6.10 -9.05
C ILE A 54 -0.82 5.88 -10.11
N THR A 55 0.46 5.99 -9.72
CA THR A 55 1.57 5.75 -10.66
C THR A 55 1.79 4.27 -10.99
N ARG A 56 1.30 3.36 -10.16
CA ARG A 56 1.44 1.92 -10.36
C ARG A 56 0.47 1.44 -11.44
N ARG A 57 1.00 0.81 -12.48
CA ARG A 57 0.22 0.36 -13.66
C ARG A 57 -0.77 -0.78 -13.37
N ALA A 58 -0.45 -1.65 -12.42
CA ALA A 58 -1.27 -2.81 -12.07
C ALA A 58 -1.61 -2.81 -10.58
N ASP A 59 -2.89 -3.02 -10.27
CA ASP A 59 -3.41 -3.22 -8.91
C ASP A 59 -3.09 -2.12 -7.89
N GLY A 60 -2.77 -0.90 -8.32
CA GLY A 60 -2.40 0.20 -7.42
C GLY A 60 -3.47 0.53 -6.37
N TRP A 61 -4.74 0.54 -6.76
CA TRP A 61 -5.85 0.74 -5.82
C TRP A 61 -6.04 -0.44 -4.85
N ASN A 62 -5.77 -1.69 -5.28
CA ASN A 62 -5.80 -2.84 -4.38
C ASN A 62 -4.71 -2.72 -3.32
N VAL A 63 -3.50 -2.28 -3.71
CA VAL A 63 -2.40 -1.99 -2.79
C VAL A 63 -2.80 -0.91 -1.76
N PHE A 64 -3.48 0.16 -2.20
CA PHE A 64 -3.98 1.20 -1.30
C PHE A 64 -5.00 0.65 -0.28
N LEU A 65 -5.98 -0.13 -0.75
CA LEU A 65 -7.00 -0.72 0.11
C LEU A 65 -6.40 -1.69 1.14
N ILE A 66 -5.45 -2.52 0.72
CA ILE A 66 -4.72 -3.42 1.63
C ILE A 66 -3.95 -2.64 2.69
N ALA A 67 -3.31 -1.53 2.29
CA ALA A 67 -2.58 -0.67 3.23
C ALA A 67 -3.52 0.02 4.24
N ALA A 68 -4.70 0.46 3.80
CA ALA A 68 -5.68 1.15 4.63
C ALA A 68 -6.50 0.21 5.53
N ALA A 69 -6.65 -1.07 5.14
CA ALA A 69 -7.52 -2.03 5.81
C ALA A 69 -7.20 -2.24 7.31
N PRO A 70 -5.93 -2.36 7.76
CA PRO A 70 -5.61 -2.49 9.18
C PRO A 70 -6.15 -1.33 10.04
N ASN A 71 -5.96 -0.09 9.59
CA ASN A 71 -6.43 1.09 10.31
C ASN A 71 -7.96 1.20 10.29
N ALA A 72 -8.58 0.95 9.14
CA ALA A 72 -10.04 0.99 9.02
C ALA A 72 -10.72 -0.07 9.91
N LEU A 73 -10.19 -1.29 9.90
CA LEU A 73 -10.73 -2.38 10.72
C LEU A 73 -10.50 -2.14 12.22
N ALA A 74 -9.33 -1.63 12.60
CA ALA A 74 -9.06 -1.25 13.99
C ALA A 74 -10.03 -0.16 14.48
N ALA A 75 -10.28 0.87 13.66
CA ALA A 75 -11.23 1.93 13.97
C ALA A 75 -12.67 1.40 14.08
N LEU A 76 -13.08 0.48 13.21
CA LEU A 76 -14.38 -0.17 13.27
C LEU A 76 -14.53 -1.03 14.53
N LEU A 77 -13.55 -1.86 14.86
CA LEU A 77 -13.57 -2.70 16.06
C LEU A 77 -13.58 -1.86 17.35
N HIS A 78 -12.81 -0.77 17.36
CA HIS A 78 -12.81 0.16 18.47
C HIS A 78 -14.20 0.79 18.69
N ARG A 79 -14.87 1.21 17.61
CA ARG A 79 -16.21 1.80 17.68
C ARG A 79 -17.31 0.78 17.98
N ALA A 80 -17.21 -0.43 17.44
CA ALA A 80 -18.27 -1.43 17.54
C ALA A 80 -18.28 -2.18 18.87
N VAL A 81 -17.09 -2.54 19.39
CA VAL A 81 -16.96 -3.42 20.56
C VAL A 81 -15.99 -2.88 21.61
N GLY A 82 -15.51 -1.64 21.46
CA GLY A 82 -14.54 -1.03 22.40
C GLY A 82 -13.15 -1.67 22.33
N ALA A 83 -12.83 -2.38 21.24
CA ALA A 83 -11.55 -3.05 21.11
C ALA A 83 -10.38 -2.05 21.11
N PRO A 84 -9.20 -2.43 21.60
CA PRO A 84 -8.08 -1.52 21.60
C PRO A 84 -7.54 -1.27 20.19
N ILE A 85 -7.23 -0.01 19.87
CA ILE A 85 -6.84 0.42 18.51
C ILE A 85 -5.54 -0.23 18.03
N TRP A 86 -4.69 -0.68 18.95
CA TRP A 86 -3.44 -1.37 18.63
C TRP A 86 -3.64 -2.73 17.93
N LEU A 87 -4.86 -3.30 17.96
CA LEU A 87 -5.18 -4.50 17.18
C LEU A 87 -4.95 -4.31 15.67
N GLY A 88 -5.00 -3.07 15.17
CA GLY A 88 -4.61 -2.77 13.79
C GLY A 88 -3.18 -3.18 13.47
N PHE A 89 -2.25 -3.06 14.43
CA PHE A 89 -0.85 -3.44 14.21
C PHE A 89 -0.68 -4.95 13.98
N LEU A 90 -1.53 -5.79 14.56
CA LEU A 90 -1.51 -7.24 14.32
C LEU A 90 -1.89 -7.61 12.88
N LEU A 91 -2.61 -6.72 12.18
CA LEU A 91 -3.03 -6.93 10.80
C LEU A 91 -1.99 -6.45 9.78
N ILE A 92 -0.98 -5.68 10.20
CA ILE A 92 0.08 -5.19 9.31
C ILE A 92 0.87 -6.33 8.66
N PRO A 93 1.31 -7.39 9.37
CA PRO A 93 1.98 -8.52 8.73
C PRO A 93 1.10 -9.21 7.69
N VAL A 94 -0.21 -9.31 7.94
CA VAL A 94 -1.17 -9.90 7.01
C VAL A 94 -1.31 -9.01 5.76
N ALA A 95 -1.38 -7.69 5.92
CA ALA A 95 -1.41 -6.75 4.81
C ALA A 95 -0.12 -6.83 3.95
N LEU A 96 1.04 -6.99 4.58
CA LEU A 96 2.32 -7.18 3.87
C LEU A 96 2.38 -8.51 3.11
N LEU A 97 1.82 -9.59 3.67
CA LEU A 97 1.72 -10.88 2.97
C LEU A 97 0.75 -10.81 1.79
N LEU A 98 -0.39 -10.14 1.96
CA LEU A 98 -1.36 -9.92 0.89
C LEU A 98 -0.78 -9.05 -0.22
N VAL A 99 -0.14 -7.93 0.09
CA VAL A 99 0.42 -7.06 -0.96
C VAL A 99 1.49 -7.77 -1.79
N ARG A 100 2.21 -8.72 -1.19
CA ARG A 100 3.22 -9.53 -1.90
C ARG A 100 2.59 -10.37 -3.02
N THR A 101 1.33 -10.77 -2.91
CA THR A 101 0.66 -11.50 -4.01
C THR A 101 0.39 -10.61 -5.22
N TYR A 102 0.31 -9.29 -5.02
CA TYR A 102 0.14 -8.28 -6.08
C TYR A 102 1.47 -7.74 -6.66
N ASP A 103 2.59 -8.08 -6.03
CA ASP A 103 3.94 -7.82 -6.57
C ASP A 103 4.42 -8.92 -7.52
N GLN A 104 3.71 -10.06 -7.61
CA GLN A 104 4.04 -11.06 -8.61
C GLN A 104 3.61 -10.54 -9.99
N PRO A 105 4.54 -10.43 -10.97
CA PRO A 105 4.17 -10.10 -12.33
C PRO A 105 3.17 -11.16 -12.79
N SER A 106 2.01 -10.69 -13.24
CA SER A 106 0.89 -11.50 -13.71
C SER A 106 1.41 -12.55 -14.70
N ARG A 107 1.62 -13.78 -14.24
CA ARG A 107 2.02 -14.94 -15.08
C ARG A 107 0.89 -15.43 -16.00
N ILE A 108 -0.09 -14.59 -16.29
CA ILE A 108 -1.35 -15.04 -16.89
C ILE A 108 -1.65 -14.16 -18.10
N HIS A 109 -1.59 -14.81 -19.27
CA HIS A 109 -1.84 -14.35 -20.65
C HIS A 109 -0.60 -14.05 -21.51
N GLU A 110 0.43 -14.90 -21.44
CA GLU A 110 0.98 -15.43 -22.69
C GLU A 110 -0.03 -16.46 -23.21
N THR A 111 -0.97 -16.01 -24.04
CA THR A 111 -1.66 -16.92 -24.96
C THR A 111 -0.56 -17.61 -25.78
N PRO A 112 -0.46 -18.95 -25.80
CA PRO A 112 0.39 -19.63 -26.75
C PRO A 112 -0.05 -19.16 -28.14
N GLY A 113 0.79 -18.36 -28.81
CA GLY A 113 0.57 -18.01 -30.20
C GLY A 113 0.34 -19.31 -30.98
N PRO A 114 -0.61 -19.34 -31.93
CA PRO A 114 -0.96 -20.55 -32.65
C PRO A 114 0.33 -21.17 -33.18
N ALA A 115 0.66 -22.36 -32.67
CA ALA A 115 1.78 -23.13 -33.15
C ALA A 115 1.62 -23.19 -34.68
N ALA A 116 2.64 -22.70 -35.38
CA ALA A 116 2.73 -22.78 -36.82
C ALA A 116 2.59 -24.25 -37.21
N ALA A 117 1.39 -24.65 -37.61
CA ALA A 117 1.12 -25.92 -38.25
C ALA A 117 1.64 -25.78 -39.68
N GLY A 118 2.92 -26.12 -39.84
CA GLY A 118 3.51 -26.52 -41.12
C GLY A 118 3.25 -27.98 -41.41
#